data_AF-A0A1S1SKC7-F1
#
_entry.id   AF-A0A1S1SKC7-F1
#
_cell.length_a   1.000
_cell.length_b   1.000
_cell.length_c   1.000
_cell.angle_alpha   90.00
_cell.angle_beta   90.00
_cell.angle_gamma   90.00
#
_symmetry.space_group_name_H-M   'P 1'
#
loop_
_entity.id
_entity.type
_entity.pdbx_description
1 polymer ?
#
loop_
_entity_poly.entity_id
_entity_poly.type
_entity_poly.pdbx_seq_one_letter_code
_entity_poly.pdbx_strand_id
1 'polypeptide(L)'
;MTDKRISQAARMWRDGHRTEEIAHAIGFSASALRSCIALNPDLFPRRSIKQIEARATVKSPAPPPKAPGYEGVPYGRLTACGCQFPLWEDHERYNAETSLWCGAPRAEDRPYCGFHANKAVGPGTRSEREATRTLRKMAA
;
A
#
# COMPACT_ATOMS: atom_id res chain seq x y z
N MET A 1 30.05 18.66 -15.66
CA MET A 1 28.60 18.43 -15.90
C MET A 1 28.19 17.24 -15.05
N THR A 2 27.38 17.47 -14.00
CA THR A 2 26.91 16.41 -13.11
C THR A 2 25.88 15.57 -13.85
N ASP A 3 26.04 14.24 -13.81
CA ASP A 3 25.08 13.31 -14.40
C ASP A 3 23.68 13.57 -13.81
N LYS A 4 22.67 13.70 -14.68
CA LYS A 4 21.28 13.97 -14.27
C LYS A 4 20.77 12.95 -13.24
N ARG A 5 21.23 11.70 -13.32
CA ARG A 5 20.88 10.63 -12.37
C ARG A 5 21.48 10.88 -10.99
N ILE A 6 22.71 11.39 -10.93
CA ILE A 6 23.38 11.74 -9.66
C ILE A 6 22.68 12.92 -9.00
N SER A 7 22.31 13.95 -9.78
CA SER A 7 21.56 15.10 -9.25
C SER A 7 20.18 14.70 -8.71
N GLN A 8 19.47 13.80 -9.41
CA GLN A 8 18.20 13.25 -8.94
C GLN A 8 18.38 12.43 -7.66
N ALA A 9 19.40 11.57 -7.61
CA ALA A 9 19.73 10.78 -6.42
C ALA A 9 20.06 11.67 -5.21
N ALA A 10 20.85 12.74 -5.39
CA ALA A 10 21.20 13.69 -4.34
C ALA A 10 19.97 14.45 -3.81
N ARG A 11 18.99 14.75 -4.67
CA ARG A 11 17.71 15.31 -4.23
C ARG A 11 16.95 14.31 -3.35
N MET A 12 16.74 13.09 -3.84
CA MET A 12 16.03 12.07 -3.06
C MET A 12 16.74 11.72 -1.74
N TRP A 13 18.07 11.78 -1.71
CA TRP A 13 18.85 11.61 -0.49
C TRP A 13 18.53 12.67 0.56
N ARG A 14 18.47 13.95 0.17
CA ARG A 14 18.09 15.06 1.06
C ARG A 14 16.64 14.97 1.52
N ASP A 15 15.76 14.47 0.65
CA ASP A 15 14.35 14.21 0.95
C ASP A 15 14.14 13.00 1.90
N GLY A 16 15.23 12.35 2.36
CA GLY A 16 15.17 11.28 3.35
C GLY A 16 14.87 9.90 2.76
N HIS A 17 14.95 9.73 1.43
CA HIS A 17 14.72 8.41 0.81
C HIS A 17 15.79 7.39 1.20
N ARG A 18 15.39 6.12 1.29
CA ARG A 18 16.34 5.02 1.53
C ARG A 18 17.16 4.75 0.29
N THR A 19 18.36 4.20 0.50
CA THR A 19 19.29 3.89 -0.58
C THR A 19 18.64 2.96 -1.63
N GLU A 20 17.86 1.99 -1.19
CA GLU A 20 17.17 1.04 -2.06
C GLU A 20 16.12 1.73 -2.94
N GLU A 21 15.32 2.64 -2.36
CA GLU A 21 14.31 3.42 -3.08
C GLU A 21 14.95 4.33 -4.13
N ILE A 22 16.06 5.00 -3.75
CA ILE A 22 16.80 5.89 -4.65
C ILE A 22 17.39 5.08 -5.80
N ALA A 23 18.02 3.94 -5.51
CA ALA A 23 18.63 3.08 -6.50
C ALA A 23 17.59 2.59 -7.52
N HIS A 24 16.43 2.12 -7.04
CA HIS A 24 15.33 1.72 -7.91
C HIS A 24 14.82 2.87 -8.77
N ALA A 25 14.62 4.06 -8.19
CA ALA A 25 14.08 5.22 -8.91
C ALA A 25 15.00 5.75 -10.02
N ILE A 26 16.32 5.62 -9.87
CA ILE A 26 17.30 6.07 -10.88
C ILE A 26 17.81 4.94 -11.79
N GLY A 27 17.38 3.70 -11.56
CA GLY A 27 17.80 2.51 -12.32
C GLY A 27 19.21 2.02 -11.99
N PHE A 28 19.69 2.23 -10.76
CA PHE A 28 20.97 1.73 -10.27
C PHE A 28 20.79 0.48 -9.41
N SER A 29 21.85 -0.33 -9.30
CA SER A 29 21.93 -1.31 -8.22
C SER A 29 22.23 -0.59 -6.89
N ALA A 30 21.76 -1.16 -5.77
CA ALA A 30 22.03 -0.59 -4.45
C ALA A 30 23.54 -0.45 -4.18
N SER A 31 24.34 -1.43 -4.63
CA SER A 31 25.79 -1.39 -4.53
C SER A 31 26.41 -0.24 -5.32
N ALA A 32 25.96 -0.01 -6.57
CA ALA A 32 26.43 1.10 -7.39
C ALA A 32 26.08 2.45 -6.77
N LEU A 33 24.89 2.58 -6.19
CA LEU A 33 24.50 3.80 -5.50
C LEU A 33 25.34 4.04 -4.24
N ARG A 34 25.67 3.00 -3.44
CA ARG A 34 26.56 3.15 -2.29
C ARG A 34 27.95 3.63 -2.70
N SER A 35 28.51 3.10 -3.78
CA SER A 35 29.77 3.61 -4.35
C SER A 35 29.64 5.07 -4.81
N CYS A 36 28.53 5.43 -5.46
CA CYS A 36 28.28 6.81 -5.89
C CYS A 36 28.21 7.77 -4.70
N ILE A 37 27.52 7.40 -3.62
CA ILE A 37 27.46 8.19 -2.38
C ILE A 37 28.86 8.39 -1.79
N ALA A 38 29.66 7.31 -1.71
CA ALA A 38 31.02 7.37 -1.15
C ALA A 38 31.96 8.26 -1.98
N LEU A 39 31.80 8.28 -3.30
CA LEU A 39 32.62 9.08 -4.22
C LEU A 39 32.18 10.55 -4.28
N ASN A 40 30.99 10.90 -3.79
CA ASN A 40 30.42 12.25 -3.91
C ASN A 40 29.92 12.78 -2.55
N PRO A 41 30.78 12.92 -1.54
CA PRO A 41 30.37 13.30 -0.18
C PRO A 41 29.68 14.67 -0.11
N ASP A 42 30.04 15.61 -0.98
CA ASP A 42 29.43 16.95 -1.04
C ASP A 42 27.95 16.91 -1.47
N LEU A 43 27.59 15.94 -2.32
CA LEU A 43 26.23 15.76 -2.81
C LEU A 43 25.38 14.90 -1.87
N PHE A 44 26.02 14.02 -1.11
CA PHE A 44 25.38 13.06 -0.22
C PHE A 44 25.88 13.23 1.22
N PRO A 45 25.51 14.32 1.91
CA PRO A 45 25.92 14.56 3.29
C PRO A 45 25.44 13.43 4.21
N ARG A 46 26.21 13.16 5.28
CA ARG A 46 25.85 12.15 6.28
C ARG A 46 24.48 12.48 6.89
N ARG A 47 23.60 11.48 6.92
CA ARG A 47 22.27 11.57 7.54
C ARG A 47 22.30 10.91 8.91
N SER A 48 21.60 11.49 9.87
CA SER A 48 21.38 10.85 11.17
C SER A 48 20.36 9.72 11.04
N ILE A 49 20.47 8.71 11.91
CA ILE A 49 19.52 7.58 11.96
C ILE A 49 18.07 8.09 12.09
N LYS A 50 17.84 9.13 12.92
CA LYS A 50 16.53 9.78 13.08
C LYS A 50 15.94 10.30 11.76
N GLN A 51 16.76 10.82 10.85
CA GLN A 51 16.30 11.32 9.54
C GLN A 51 15.90 10.18 8.59
N ILE A 52 16.52 9.00 8.73
CA ILE A 52 16.19 7.81 7.94
C ILE A 52 14.89 7.17 8.47
N GLU A 53 14.72 7.16 9.80
CA GLU A 53 13.55 6.56 10.46
C GLU A 53 12.27 7.38 10.31
N ALA A 54 12.37 8.72 10.30
CA ALA A 54 11.19 9.59 10.21
C ALA A 54 10.31 9.35 8.97
N ARG A 55 10.87 8.78 7.89
CA ARG A 55 10.13 8.44 6.66
C ARG A 55 9.77 6.94 6.56
N ALA A 56 10.36 6.11 7.42
CA ALA A 56 10.11 4.67 7.45
C ALA A 56 8.77 4.29 8.10
N THR A 57 8.11 5.23 8.77
CA THR A 57 6.85 5.00 9.48
C THR A 57 5.62 5.22 8.59
N VAL A 58 5.63 4.70 7.36
CA VAL A 58 4.37 4.35 6.71
C VAL A 58 3.88 3.10 7.44
N LYS A 59 3.10 3.27 8.51
CA LYS A 59 2.44 2.16 9.20
C LYS A 59 1.69 1.36 8.14
N SER A 60 1.93 0.05 8.08
CA SER A 60 1.08 -0.85 7.32
C SER A 60 -0.38 -0.55 7.66
N PRO A 61 -1.29 -0.51 6.68
CA PRO A 61 -2.69 -0.28 6.96
C PRO A 61 -3.15 -1.26 8.03
N ALA A 62 -3.87 -0.77 9.04
CA ALA A 62 -4.46 -1.65 10.04
C ALA A 62 -5.35 -2.69 9.33
N PRO A 63 -5.42 -3.93 9.85
CA PRO A 63 -6.25 -4.96 9.25
C PRO A 63 -7.71 -4.46 9.15
N PRO A 64 -8.41 -4.85 8.08
CA PRO A 64 -9.80 -4.46 7.89
C PRO A 64 -10.67 -4.89 9.08
N PRO A 65 -11.59 -4.02 9.55
CA PRO A 65 -12.42 -4.33 10.70
C PRO A 65 -13.45 -5.42 10.36
N LYS A 66 -13.70 -6.35 11.29
CA LYS A 66 -14.75 -7.38 11.18
C LYS A 66 -16.14 -6.78 11.42
N ALA A 67 -17.16 -7.35 10.76
CA ALA A 67 -18.55 -7.00 11.05
C ALA A 67 -18.98 -7.61 12.40
N PRO A 68 -19.78 -6.90 13.22
CA PRO A 68 -20.24 -7.43 14.51
C PRO A 68 -20.94 -8.79 14.36
N GLY A 69 -20.49 -9.80 15.11
CA GLY A 69 -21.07 -11.15 15.09
C GLY A 69 -20.60 -12.06 13.94
N TYR A 70 -19.64 -11.61 13.13
CA TYR A 70 -19.11 -12.39 12.01
C TYR A 70 -17.58 -12.48 12.06
N GLU A 71 -17.06 -13.67 12.34
CA GLU A 71 -15.61 -13.94 12.42
C GLU A 71 -14.94 -14.08 11.06
N GLY A 72 -15.75 -14.27 10.01
CA GLY A 72 -15.31 -14.55 8.65
C GLY A 72 -15.42 -16.02 8.28
N VAL A 73 -15.48 -16.27 6.98
CA VAL A 73 -15.61 -17.61 6.38
C VAL A 73 -14.57 -17.80 5.27
N PRO A 74 -14.05 -19.02 5.07
CA PRO A 74 -13.23 -19.33 3.90
C PRO A 74 -14.01 -19.11 2.60
N TYR A 75 -13.29 -18.84 1.50
CA TYR A 75 -13.92 -18.60 0.20
C TYR A 75 -14.86 -19.75 -0.23
N GLY A 76 -14.45 -21.01 -0.03
CA GLY A 76 -15.27 -22.18 -0.36
C GLY A 76 -16.55 -22.35 0.47
N ARG A 77 -16.73 -21.58 1.55
CA ARG A 77 -17.96 -21.55 2.38
C ARG A 77 -18.74 -20.24 2.24
N LEU A 78 -18.29 -19.34 1.37
CA LEU A 78 -18.98 -18.07 1.13
C LEU A 78 -20.23 -18.31 0.27
N THR A 79 -21.40 -18.04 0.84
CA THR A 79 -22.67 -18.20 0.12
C THR A 79 -22.88 -17.05 -0.87
N ALA A 80 -23.74 -17.27 -1.88
CA ALA A 80 -24.09 -16.24 -2.87
C ALA A 80 -24.63 -14.94 -2.23
N CYS A 81 -25.27 -15.05 -1.06
CA CYS A 81 -25.84 -13.92 -0.30
C CYS A 81 -24.88 -13.35 0.78
N GLY A 82 -23.67 -13.90 0.92
CA GLY A 82 -22.71 -13.50 1.95
C GLY A 82 -21.76 -12.37 1.52
N CYS A 83 -21.46 -11.45 2.43
CA CYS A 83 -20.61 -10.27 2.23
C CYS A 83 -19.22 -10.67 1.72
N GLN A 84 -18.82 -10.10 0.57
CA GLN A 84 -17.54 -10.36 -0.09
C GLN A 84 -16.44 -9.40 0.40
N PHE A 85 -16.52 -8.87 1.61
CA PHE A 85 -15.45 -8.02 2.12
C PHE A 85 -14.29 -8.90 2.62
N PRO A 86 -13.05 -8.73 2.12
CA PRO A 86 -11.90 -9.52 2.54
C PRO A 86 -11.43 -9.11 3.95
N LEU A 87 -11.06 -10.09 4.77
CA LEU A 87 -10.60 -9.91 6.16
C LEU A 87 -9.10 -10.27 6.33
N TRP A 88 -8.28 -10.09 5.30
CA TRP A 88 -6.85 -10.41 5.38
C TRP A 88 -6.05 -9.33 6.10
N GLU A 89 -4.96 -9.72 6.78
CA GLU A 89 -4.18 -8.81 7.64
C GLU A 89 -3.20 -7.92 6.87
N ASP A 90 -2.74 -8.35 5.69
CA ASP A 90 -1.72 -7.66 4.90
C ASP A 90 -2.22 -7.47 3.45
N HIS A 91 -2.23 -6.22 3.00
CA HIS A 91 -2.59 -5.85 1.63
C HIS A 91 -1.62 -6.40 0.57
N GLU A 92 -0.43 -6.85 0.98
CA GLU A 92 0.58 -7.41 0.07
C GLU A 92 0.52 -8.93 -0.08
N ARG A 93 -0.26 -9.65 0.75
CA ARG A 93 -0.25 -11.13 0.79
C ARG A 93 -1.65 -11.73 0.78
N TYR A 94 -2.38 -11.55 -0.33
CA TYR A 94 -3.59 -12.36 -0.56
C TYR A 94 -3.23 -13.84 -0.73
N ASN A 95 -3.86 -14.70 0.08
CA ASN A 95 -3.85 -16.15 -0.13
C ASN A 95 -5.30 -16.68 -0.11
N ALA A 96 -5.76 -17.25 -1.22
CA ALA A 96 -7.13 -17.72 -1.39
C ALA A 96 -7.54 -18.85 -0.41
N GLU A 97 -6.57 -19.64 0.08
CA GLU A 97 -6.81 -20.76 0.99
C GLU A 97 -6.95 -20.32 2.45
N THR A 98 -6.22 -19.27 2.86
CA THR A 98 -6.16 -18.81 4.25
C THR A 98 -6.90 -17.50 4.49
N SER A 99 -7.18 -16.72 3.44
CA SER A 99 -7.90 -15.46 3.57
C SER A 99 -9.37 -15.70 3.87
N LEU A 100 -9.88 -15.01 4.89
CA LEU A 100 -11.28 -15.04 5.26
C LEU A 100 -12.06 -13.90 4.57
N TRP A 101 -13.34 -14.15 4.37
CA TRP A 101 -14.32 -13.20 3.85
C TRP A 101 -15.39 -12.96 4.91
N CYS A 102 -15.99 -11.77 4.96
CA CYS A 102 -16.95 -11.45 6.02
C CYS A 102 -18.11 -12.44 6.15
N GLY A 103 -18.78 -12.83 5.05
CA GLY A 103 -19.85 -13.82 5.07
C GLY A 103 -21.19 -13.37 5.68
N ALA A 104 -21.28 -12.16 6.26
CA ALA A 104 -22.54 -11.59 6.75
C ALA A 104 -23.57 -11.39 5.63
N PRO A 105 -24.89 -11.41 5.91
CA PRO A 105 -25.91 -11.10 4.90
C PRO A 105 -25.62 -9.77 4.20
N ARG A 106 -25.63 -9.79 2.87
CA ARG A 106 -25.44 -8.58 2.04
C ARG A 106 -26.60 -7.61 2.21
N ALA A 107 -26.31 -6.31 2.08
CA ALA A 107 -27.34 -5.31 1.86
C ALA A 107 -27.87 -5.42 0.41
N GLU A 108 -29.13 -5.06 0.18
CA GLU A 108 -29.77 -5.12 -1.14
C GLU A 108 -28.89 -4.47 -2.22
N ASP A 109 -28.69 -5.19 -3.33
CA ASP A 109 -27.90 -4.78 -4.49
C ASP A 109 -26.45 -4.37 -4.22
N ARG A 110 -25.85 -4.83 -3.11
CA ARG A 110 -24.44 -4.56 -2.79
C ARG A 110 -23.64 -5.84 -2.55
N PRO A 111 -22.34 -5.85 -2.91
CA PRO A 111 -21.47 -7.00 -2.62
C PRO A 111 -21.14 -7.15 -1.12
N TYR A 112 -21.49 -6.16 -0.30
CA TYR A 112 -21.12 -6.06 1.10
C TYR A 112 -22.35 -5.94 2.03
N CYS A 113 -22.20 -6.35 3.29
CA CYS A 113 -23.15 -6.03 4.36
C CYS A 113 -23.13 -4.52 4.67
N GLY A 114 -24.14 -4.01 5.39
CA GLY A 114 -24.23 -2.57 5.71
C GLY A 114 -22.97 -2.01 6.40
N PHE A 115 -22.35 -2.80 7.30
CA PHE A 115 -21.11 -2.41 7.97
C PHE A 115 -19.95 -2.22 7.00
N HIS A 116 -19.67 -3.24 6.18
CA HIS A 116 -18.57 -3.21 5.23
C HIS A 116 -18.83 -2.30 4.04
N ALA A 117 -20.09 -2.10 3.65
CA ALA A 117 -20.45 -1.09 2.67
C ALA A 117 -20.07 0.33 3.15
N ASN A 118 -20.25 0.63 4.44
CA ASN A 118 -19.84 1.91 5.02
C ASN A 118 -18.32 2.02 5.15
N LYS A 119 -17.62 0.92 5.46
CA LYS A 119 -16.15 0.91 5.58
C LYS A 119 -15.43 0.92 4.23
N ALA A 120 -16.06 0.37 3.20
CA ALA A 120 -15.61 0.48 1.82
C ALA A 120 -15.76 1.91 1.24
N VAL A 121 -16.43 2.82 1.97
CA VAL A 121 -16.65 4.21 1.59
C VAL A 121 -15.82 5.12 2.50
N GLY A 122 -14.82 5.82 1.97
CA GLY A 122 -14.03 6.79 2.75
C GLY A 122 -12.71 7.22 2.12
N PRO A 123 -11.98 8.16 2.75
CA PRO A 123 -10.72 8.62 2.22
C PRO A 123 -9.52 7.69 2.60
N GLY A 124 -9.26 6.61 1.84
CA GLY A 124 -8.03 5.76 1.86
C GLY A 124 -6.96 6.08 0.78
N THR A 125 -6.00 5.20 0.49
CA THR A 125 -5.02 5.35 -0.60
C THR A 125 -5.69 5.18 -2.00
N ARG A 126 -4.90 5.18 -3.08
CA ARG A 126 -5.31 5.51 -4.47
C ARG A 126 -4.36 4.73 -5.41
N SER A 127 -4.55 3.46 -5.77
CA SER A 127 -5.53 2.95 -6.74
C SER A 127 -6.95 2.86 -6.21
N GLU A 128 -7.08 2.83 -4.88
CA GLU A 128 -8.22 2.35 -4.08
C GLU A 128 -9.47 3.23 -4.12
N ARG A 129 -9.36 4.36 -4.83
CA ARG A 129 -10.53 5.12 -5.28
C ARG A 129 -10.57 5.31 -6.79
N GLU A 130 -9.42 5.16 -7.44
CA GLU A 130 -9.17 5.45 -8.85
C GLU A 130 -9.44 4.25 -9.78
N ALA A 131 -9.92 3.13 -9.24
CA ALA A 131 -10.83 2.24 -9.97
C ALA A 131 -12.29 2.54 -9.57
N THR A 132 -12.52 2.74 -8.27
CA THR A 132 -13.82 2.98 -7.61
C THR A 132 -14.66 4.08 -8.26
N ARG A 133 -14.02 5.03 -8.97
CA ARG A 133 -14.67 6.16 -9.62
C ARG A 133 -14.62 6.13 -11.15
N THR A 134 -13.66 5.46 -11.77
CA THR A 134 -13.54 5.43 -13.24
C THR A 134 -14.62 4.56 -13.89
N LEU A 135 -15.22 3.59 -13.17
CA LEU A 135 -16.40 2.86 -13.66
C LEU A 135 -17.76 3.37 -13.18
N ARG A 136 -17.81 4.08 -12.03
CA ARG A 136 -18.98 4.95 -11.76
C ARG A 136 -19.20 6.00 -12.87
N LYS A 137 -18.19 6.22 -13.74
CA LYS A 137 -18.20 7.08 -14.94
C LYS A 137 -18.58 6.35 -16.25
N MET A 138 -18.82 5.04 -16.19
CA MET A 138 -19.49 4.32 -17.27
C MET A 138 -20.92 3.92 -16.89
N ALA A 139 -21.19 3.70 -15.59
CA ALA A 139 -22.52 3.96 -15.02
C ALA A 139 -22.97 5.39 -15.45
N ALA A 140 -24.09 5.65 -16.13
CA ALA A 140 -25.47 5.36 -15.73
C ALA A 140 -25.83 6.02 -14.39
#